data_AF-A0AAC9LDT7-F1
#
_entry.id   AF-A0AAC9LDT7-F1
#
_cell.length_a   1.000
_cell.length_b   1.000
_cell.length_c   1.000
_cell.angle_alpha   90.00
_cell.angle_beta   90.00
_cell.angle_gamma   90.00
#
_symmetry.space_group_name_H-M   'P 1'
#
loop_
_entity.id
_entity.type
_entity.pdbx_description
1 polymer ?
#
loop_
_entity_poly.entity_id
_entity_poly.type
_entity_poly.pdbx_seq_one_letter_code
_entity_poly.pdbx_strand_id
1 'polypeptide(L)'
;MDRLLLTLAFAAFFALCAYGMWRGWHRRAADQAGVLPPLPEPAAALLDSPDVLPALTGVYIGTTSAENWQARVLAGDFGHRSAGALRLIDDGVLIERDGAGTLWLPAHALRDARIDSKSAGKVVPGGGLLVLTWQHGDFDLDTAFRADDKSDYERWVDRLREKAAPEASAEPAGEPGADGASGTDDASDPDGSAPQAPDMKEAGR
;
A
#
# COMPACT_ATOMS: atom_id res chain seq x y z
N MET A 1 50.97 -1.99 25.45
CA MET A 1 49.56 -2.40 25.59
C MET A 1 48.63 -1.66 24.63
N ASP A 2 48.98 -0.48 24.13
CA ASP A 2 48.09 0.37 23.32
C ASP A 2 47.68 -0.23 21.98
N ARG A 3 48.58 -0.97 21.31
CA ARG A 3 48.26 -1.64 20.03
C ARG A 3 47.20 -2.73 20.20
N LEU A 4 47.19 -3.44 21.34
CA LEU A 4 46.18 -4.47 21.64
C LEU A 4 44.82 -3.83 21.93
N LEU A 5 44.81 -2.72 22.67
CA LEU A 5 43.59 -1.96 22.95
C LEU A 5 42.96 -1.40 21.67
N LEU A 6 43.75 -0.79 20.78
CA LEU A 6 43.26 -0.26 19.50
C LEU A 6 42.73 -1.37 18.58
N THR A 7 43.41 -2.53 18.55
CA THR A 7 42.96 -3.67 17.75
C THR A 7 41.63 -4.23 18.25
N LEU A 8 41.46 -4.36 19.57
CA LEU A 8 40.21 -4.80 20.18
C LEU A 8 39.07 -3.81 19.93
N ALA A 9 39.34 -2.50 20.00
CA ALA A 9 38.34 -1.47 19.72
C ALA A 9 37.83 -1.52 18.27
N PHE A 10 38.74 -1.67 17.30
CA PHE A 10 38.37 -1.83 15.89
C PHE A 10 37.60 -3.13 15.63
N ALA A 11 38.05 -4.25 16.22
CA ALA A 11 37.34 -5.52 16.09
C ALA A 11 35.90 -5.43 16.66
N ALA A 12 35.72 -4.77 17.81
CA ALA A 12 34.41 -4.54 18.41
C ALA A 12 33.53 -3.63 17.54
N PHE A 13 34.08 -2.57 16.94
CA PHE A 13 33.35 -1.71 16.02
C PHE A 13 32.85 -2.46 14.78
N PHE A 14 33.72 -3.25 14.13
CA PHE A 14 33.32 -4.08 12.99
C PHE A 14 32.29 -5.14 13.38
N ALA A 15 32.45 -5.77 14.55
CA ALA A 15 31.46 -6.71 15.07
C ALA A 15 30.10 -6.03 15.33
N LEU A 16 30.09 -4.79 15.81
CA LEU A 16 28.87 -4.00 16.03
C LEU A 16 28.19 -3.64 14.71
N CYS A 17 28.96 -3.21 13.70
CA CYS A 17 28.43 -2.93 12.35
C CYS A 17 27.87 -4.19 11.70
N ALA A 18 28.60 -5.31 11.77
CA ALA A 18 28.13 -6.60 11.27
C ALA A 18 26.89 -7.08 12.02
N TYR A 19 26.83 -6.91 13.35
CA TYR A 19 25.65 -7.20 14.16
C TYR A 19 24.47 -6.30 13.81
N GLY A 20 24.70 -5.01 13.51
CA GLY A 20 23.67 -4.07 13.07
C GLY A 20 23.09 -4.43 11.70
N MET A 21 23.94 -4.79 10.73
CA MET A 21 23.51 -5.30 9.41
C MET A 21 22.79 -6.63 9.55
N TRP A 22 23.33 -7.57 10.34
CA TRP A 22 22.72 -8.86 10.61
C TRP A 22 21.35 -8.71 11.28
N ARG A 23 21.22 -7.84 12.29
CA ARG A 23 19.95 -7.52 12.96
C ARG A 23 18.97 -6.79 12.04
N GLY A 24 19.47 -5.93 11.14
CA GLY A 24 18.65 -5.23 10.13
C GLY A 24 18.14 -6.15 9.01
N TRP A 25 18.90 -7.20 8.69
CA TRP A 25 18.49 -8.25 7.75
C TRP A 25 17.59 -9.30 8.42
N HIS A 26 17.85 -9.67 9.68
CA HIS A 26 17.03 -10.62 10.43
C HIS A 26 15.69 -10.02 10.90
N ARG A 27 15.61 -8.75 11.30
CA ARG A 27 14.32 -8.09 11.58
C ARG A 27 13.39 -8.04 10.35
N ARG A 28 13.94 -8.08 9.13
CA ARG A 28 13.13 -8.14 7.90
C ARG A 28 12.76 -9.55 7.48
N ALA A 29 13.64 -10.53 7.67
CA ALA A 29 13.45 -11.90 7.17
C ALA A 29 12.88 -12.90 8.20
N ALA A 30 12.96 -12.62 9.51
CA ALA A 30 12.68 -13.60 10.57
C ALA A 30 11.35 -13.45 11.32
N ASP A 31 10.60 -12.35 11.15
CA ASP A 31 9.40 -12.08 11.98
C ASP A 31 8.05 -12.51 11.34
N GLN A 32 8.04 -12.99 10.09
CA GLN A 32 6.80 -13.14 9.30
C GLN A 32 5.93 -14.39 9.59
N ALA A 33 6.44 -15.43 10.24
CA ALA A 33 5.66 -16.67 10.42
C ALA A 33 4.69 -16.66 11.62
N GLY A 34 4.84 -15.73 12.57
CA GLY A 34 4.04 -15.69 13.80
C GLY A 34 3.50 -14.31 14.22
N VAL A 35 3.87 -13.24 13.50
CA VAL A 35 3.49 -11.85 13.83
C VAL A 35 2.56 -11.24 12.79
N LEU A 36 2.42 -11.85 11.60
CA LEU A 36 1.53 -11.31 10.59
C LEU A 36 0.08 -11.31 11.11
N PRO A 37 -0.64 -10.16 10.98
CA PRO A 37 -2.06 -10.12 11.23
C PRO A 37 -2.77 -11.19 10.39
N PRO A 38 -3.93 -11.72 10.87
CA PRO A 38 -4.74 -12.60 10.05
C PRO A 38 -5.06 -11.92 8.71
N LEU A 39 -5.23 -12.75 7.69
CA LEU A 39 -5.64 -12.29 6.37
C LEU A 39 -6.93 -11.47 6.48
N PRO A 40 -7.00 -10.29 5.86
CA PRO A 40 -8.25 -9.55 5.81
C PRO A 40 -9.23 -10.37 4.96
N GLU A 41 -10.34 -10.77 5.57
CA GLU A 41 -11.43 -11.40 4.82
C GLU A 41 -12.13 -10.33 3.97
N PRO A 42 -12.29 -10.56 2.66
CA PRO A 42 -13.05 -9.63 1.83
C PRO A 42 -14.51 -9.59 2.32
N ALA A 43 -15.04 -8.38 2.51
CA ALA A 43 -16.47 -8.22 2.73
C ALA A 43 -17.25 -8.76 1.53
N ALA A 44 -18.40 -9.40 1.76
CA ALA A 44 -19.19 -10.01 0.69
C ALA A 44 -19.52 -9.03 -0.44
N ALA A 45 -19.75 -7.75 -0.11
CA ALA A 45 -20.01 -6.69 -1.09
C ALA A 45 -18.85 -6.48 -2.08
N LEU A 46 -17.59 -6.71 -1.68
CA LEU A 46 -16.44 -6.58 -2.56
C LEU A 46 -16.36 -7.71 -3.59
N LEU A 47 -16.88 -8.90 -3.26
CA LEU A 47 -16.89 -10.03 -4.19
C LEU A 47 -17.85 -9.78 -5.36
N ASP A 48 -18.92 -9.02 -5.12
CA ASP A 48 -19.91 -8.63 -6.12
C ASP A 48 -19.52 -7.35 -6.89
N SER A 49 -18.41 -6.69 -6.54
CA SER A 49 -17.96 -5.47 -7.20
C SER A 49 -17.56 -5.74 -8.66
N PRO A 50 -17.85 -4.80 -9.58
CA PRO A 50 -17.46 -4.95 -10.98
C PRO A 50 -15.94 -4.84 -11.15
N ASP A 51 -15.42 -5.62 -12.09
CA ASP A 51 -13.98 -5.59 -12.40
C ASP A 51 -13.64 -4.37 -13.28
N VAL A 52 -12.57 -3.66 -12.91
CA VAL A 52 -12.01 -2.50 -13.64
C VAL A 52 -11.29 -2.96 -14.92
N LEU A 53 -10.68 -4.14 -14.87
CA LEU A 53 -10.04 -4.82 -16.00
C LEU A 53 -10.58 -6.24 -16.11
N PRO A 54 -10.54 -6.87 -17.30
CA PRO A 54 -10.85 -8.30 -17.41
C PRO A 54 -10.03 -9.12 -16.41
N ALA A 55 -10.70 -9.98 -15.65
CA ALA A 55 -10.07 -10.85 -14.68
C ALA A 55 -9.05 -11.77 -15.36
N LEU A 56 -7.91 -11.99 -14.71
CA LEU A 56 -6.89 -12.92 -15.17
C LEU A 56 -7.09 -14.27 -14.50
N THR A 57 -7.36 -15.32 -15.27
CA THR A 57 -7.30 -16.69 -14.76
C THR A 57 -5.86 -17.18 -14.71
N GLY A 58 -5.55 -18.05 -13.75
CA GLY A 58 -4.23 -18.66 -13.68
C GLY A 58 -3.94 -19.27 -12.32
N VAL A 59 -2.71 -19.08 -11.85
CA VAL A 59 -2.19 -19.75 -10.66
C VAL A 59 -1.57 -18.74 -9.71
N TYR A 60 -2.12 -18.68 -8.50
CA TYR A 60 -1.49 -18.04 -7.36
C TYR A 60 -0.24 -18.84 -6.96
N ILE A 61 0.94 -18.21 -7.03
CA ILE A 61 2.22 -18.87 -6.76
C ILE A 61 2.57 -18.88 -5.27
N GLY A 62 2.24 -17.78 -4.59
CA GLY A 62 2.55 -17.56 -3.19
C GLY A 62 2.89 -16.10 -2.89
N THR A 63 2.95 -15.79 -1.60
CA THR A 63 3.41 -14.49 -1.10
C THR A 63 4.80 -14.63 -0.48
N THR A 64 5.65 -13.65 -0.72
CA THR A 64 6.98 -13.51 -0.13
C THR A 64 7.12 -12.17 0.56
N SER A 65 8.17 -12.00 1.36
CA SER A 65 8.61 -10.67 1.75
C SER A 65 8.97 -9.84 0.51
N ALA A 66 8.67 -8.54 0.51
CA ALA A 66 9.10 -7.63 -0.54
C ALA A 66 10.63 -7.67 -0.72
N GLU A 67 11.10 -7.57 -1.97
CA GLU A 67 12.51 -7.59 -2.38
C GLU A 67 13.28 -8.90 -2.10
N ASN A 68 12.69 -9.84 -1.35
CA ASN A 68 13.27 -11.15 -1.05
C ASN A 68 12.39 -12.29 -1.61
N TRP A 69 12.55 -12.55 -2.90
CA TRP A 69 11.80 -13.57 -3.63
C TRP A 69 11.97 -15.01 -3.11
N GLN A 70 12.93 -15.28 -2.22
CA GLN A 70 13.12 -16.60 -1.61
C GLN A 70 12.40 -16.76 -0.25
N ALA A 71 12.11 -15.65 0.42
CA ALA A 71 11.49 -15.64 1.74
C ALA A 71 9.98 -15.86 1.64
N ARG A 72 9.55 -17.11 1.59
CA ARG A 72 8.12 -17.48 1.59
C ARG A 72 7.44 -17.11 2.89
N VAL A 73 6.28 -16.49 2.78
CA VAL A 73 5.35 -16.29 3.88
C VAL A 73 4.50 -17.55 4.03
N LEU A 74 4.63 -18.23 5.17
CA LEU A 74 3.88 -19.45 5.49
C LEU A 74 2.77 -19.21 6.53
N ALA A 75 2.52 -17.96 6.91
CA ALA A 75 1.42 -17.62 7.80
C ALA A 75 0.08 -17.87 7.09
N GLY A 76 -0.87 -18.49 7.78
CA GLY A 76 -2.20 -18.79 7.24
C GLY A 76 -2.15 -19.47 5.86
N ASP A 77 -2.98 -18.97 4.94
CA ASP A 77 -3.10 -19.52 3.58
C ASP A 77 -2.14 -18.88 2.58
N PHE A 78 -1.23 -17.98 2.98
CA PHE A 78 -0.32 -17.30 2.04
C PHE A 78 0.59 -18.25 1.26
N GLY A 79 0.91 -19.42 1.82
CA GLY A 79 1.73 -20.44 1.17
C GLY A 79 0.97 -21.37 0.22
N HIS A 80 -0.36 -21.35 0.21
CA HIS A 80 -1.17 -22.33 -0.52
C HIS A 80 -1.27 -22.01 -2.01
N ARG A 81 -0.36 -22.58 -2.80
CA ARG A 81 -0.38 -22.49 -4.26
C ARG A 81 -1.68 -23.11 -4.79
N SER A 82 -2.45 -22.32 -5.51
CA SER A 82 -3.81 -22.66 -5.95
C SER A 82 -4.06 -22.08 -7.35
N ALA A 83 -4.90 -22.76 -8.13
CA ALA A 83 -5.52 -22.15 -9.30
C ALA A 83 -6.53 -21.09 -8.84
N GLY A 84 -6.83 -20.12 -9.70
CA GLY A 84 -7.69 -19.03 -9.29
C GLY A 84 -7.83 -17.92 -10.32
N ALA A 85 -8.52 -16.86 -9.90
CA ALA A 85 -8.72 -15.65 -10.68
C ALA A 85 -8.20 -14.43 -9.93
N LEU A 86 -7.46 -13.58 -10.64
CA LEU A 86 -7.04 -12.28 -10.18
C LEU A 86 -8.01 -11.23 -10.74
N ARG A 87 -8.69 -10.53 -9.84
CA ARG A 87 -9.69 -9.50 -10.15
C ARG A 87 -9.24 -8.16 -9.62
N LEU A 88 -9.30 -7.14 -10.47
CA LEU A 88 -9.03 -5.76 -10.09
C LEU A 88 -10.36 -5.04 -9.96
N ILE A 89 -10.70 -4.61 -8.75
CA ILE A 89 -11.89 -3.80 -8.48
C ILE A 89 -11.47 -2.38 -8.12
N ASP A 90 -12.43 -1.48 -7.93
CA ASP A 90 -12.09 -0.09 -7.62
C ASP A 90 -11.35 0.05 -6.29
N ASP A 91 -11.79 -0.70 -5.28
CA ASP A 91 -11.25 -0.67 -3.92
C ASP A 91 -9.92 -1.41 -3.74
N GLY A 92 -9.46 -2.18 -4.74
CA GLY A 92 -8.27 -3.02 -4.61
C GLY A 92 -8.26 -4.27 -5.49
N VAL A 93 -7.55 -5.30 -5.06
CA VAL A 93 -7.33 -6.54 -5.80
C VAL A 93 -7.83 -7.74 -5.01
N LEU A 94 -8.61 -8.58 -5.67
CA LEU A 94 -9.06 -9.87 -5.14
C LEU A 94 -8.32 -11.00 -5.86
N ILE A 95 -7.82 -11.96 -5.10
CA ILE A 95 -7.31 -13.23 -5.63
C ILE A 95 -8.21 -14.34 -5.12
N GLU A 96 -9.13 -14.78 -5.96
CA GLU A 96 -9.98 -15.93 -5.70
C GLU A 96 -9.14 -17.20 -5.91
N ARG A 97 -9.11 -18.07 -4.91
CA ARG A 97 -8.21 -19.23 -4.89
C ARG A 97 -9.00 -20.51 -4.67
N ASP A 98 -8.74 -21.49 -5.51
CA ASP A 98 -9.37 -22.79 -5.38
C ASP A 98 -8.79 -23.55 -4.17
N GLY A 99 -9.65 -23.90 -3.22
CA GLY A 99 -9.25 -24.67 -2.02
C GLY A 99 -8.54 -23.86 -0.93
N ALA A 100 -8.50 -22.54 -1.04
CA ALA A 100 -8.00 -21.62 -0.01
C ALA A 100 -8.89 -20.36 0.05
N GLY A 101 -8.79 -19.57 1.13
CA GLY A 101 -9.57 -18.32 1.23
C GLY A 101 -9.24 -17.31 0.13
N THR A 102 -10.20 -16.48 -0.28
CA THR A 102 -9.95 -15.34 -1.18
C THR A 102 -9.00 -14.36 -0.51
N LEU A 103 -7.95 -13.97 -1.23
CA LEU A 103 -6.97 -13.01 -0.75
C LEU A 103 -7.41 -11.59 -1.17
N TRP A 104 -7.52 -10.68 -0.21
CA TRP A 104 -7.88 -9.28 -0.44
C TRP A 104 -6.69 -8.35 -0.24
N LEU A 105 -6.38 -7.55 -1.26
CA LEU A 105 -5.33 -6.53 -1.25
C LEU A 105 -6.01 -5.16 -1.43
N PRO A 106 -6.18 -4.36 -0.37
CA PRO A 106 -6.76 -3.02 -0.47
C PRO A 106 -5.91 -2.09 -1.34
N ALA A 107 -6.54 -1.18 -2.08
CA ALA A 107 -5.83 -0.22 -2.94
C ALA A 107 -4.85 0.67 -2.16
N HIS A 108 -5.23 1.14 -0.96
CA HIS A 108 -4.35 1.96 -0.09
C HIS A 108 -3.10 1.21 0.41
N ALA A 109 -3.15 -0.14 0.40
CA ALA A 109 -2.04 -0.97 0.80
C ALA A 109 -1.09 -1.27 -0.38
N LEU A 110 -1.52 -1.05 -1.63
CA LEU A 110 -0.68 -1.31 -2.81
C LEU A 110 0.48 -0.31 -2.86
N ARG A 111 1.68 -0.81 -3.16
CA ARG A 111 2.92 -0.03 -3.26
C ARG A 111 3.49 -0.03 -4.66
N ASP A 112 3.50 -1.18 -5.34
CA ASP A 112 3.97 -1.31 -6.71
C ASP A 112 3.38 -2.57 -7.38
N ALA A 113 3.48 -2.63 -8.70
CA ALA A 113 3.24 -3.82 -9.50
C ALA A 113 4.32 -3.97 -10.57
N ARG A 114 4.77 -5.20 -10.83
CA ARG A 114 5.80 -5.48 -11.83
C ARG A 114 5.65 -6.85 -12.46
N ILE A 115 6.23 -7.01 -13.64
CA ILE A 115 6.40 -8.31 -14.26
C ILE A 115 7.74 -8.89 -13.82
N ASP A 116 7.73 -10.10 -13.27
CA ASP A 116 8.93 -10.80 -12.82
C ASP A 116 8.98 -12.24 -13.34
N SER A 117 10.16 -12.85 -13.22
CA SER A 117 10.43 -14.25 -13.52
C SER A 117 10.71 -15.08 -12.27
N LYS A 118 10.80 -14.45 -11.08
CA LYS A 118 11.16 -15.14 -9.83
C LYS A 118 10.23 -14.76 -8.70
N SER A 119 9.72 -15.76 -7.99
CA SER A 119 8.99 -15.56 -6.73
C SER A 119 8.89 -16.87 -5.95
N ALA A 120 8.73 -16.77 -4.64
CA ALA A 120 8.58 -17.88 -3.70
C ALA A 120 9.59 -19.01 -3.93
N GLY A 121 10.87 -18.69 -4.15
CA GLY A 121 11.93 -19.67 -4.40
C GLY A 121 11.80 -20.44 -5.72
N LYS A 122 10.93 -20.00 -6.63
CA LYS A 122 10.74 -20.59 -7.97
C LYS A 122 11.12 -19.58 -9.04
N VAL A 123 11.75 -20.10 -10.10
CA VAL A 123 11.97 -19.36 -11.34
C VAL A 123 10.95 -19.85 -12.35
N VAL A 124 10.21 -18.93 -12.94
CA VAL A 124 9.29 -19.17 -14.05
C VAL A 124 9.94 -18.60 -15.32
N PRO A 125 10.43 -19.46 -16.22
CA PRO A 125 11.05 -19.01 -17.47
C PRO A 125 10.11 -18.11 -18.28
N GLY A 126 10.65 -17.02 -18.85
CA GLY A 126 9.95 -16.15 -19.80
C GLY A 126 9.05 -15.07 -19.18
N GLY A 127 9.44 -14.46 -18.06
CA GLY A 127 8.78 -13.24 -17.52
C GLY A 127 7.27 -13.42 -17.29
N GLY A 128 6.91 -14.48 -16.54
CA GLY A 128 5.54 -14.97 -16.49
C GLY A 128 4.73 -14.59 -15.26
N LEU A 129 5.28 -13.82 -14.33
CA LEU A 129 4.60 -13.50 -13.08
C LEU A 129 4.22 -12.03 -13.04
N LEU A 130 2.96 -11.76 -12.71
CA LEU A 130 2.54 -10.47 -12.20
C LEU A 130 2.79 -10.47 -10.69
N VAL A 131 3.66 -9.58 -10.23
CA VAL A 131 4.02 -9.44 -8.81
C VAL A 131 3.46 -8.12 -8.31
N LEU A 132 2.65 -8.21 -7.26
CA LEU A 132 2.05 -7.06 -6.58
C LEU A 132 2.77 -6.86 -5.24
N THR A 133 3.34 -5.68 -5.03
CA THR A 133 3.95 -5.28 -3.77
C THR A 133 2.93 -4.49 -2.97
N TRP A 134 2.68 -4.90 -1.73
CA TRP A 134 1.67 -4.30 -0.87
C TRP A 134 2.02 -4.43 0.61
N GLN A 135 1.48 -3.53 1.43
CA GLN A 135 1.70 -3.51 2.86
C GLN A 135 0.59 -4.28 3.61
N HIS A 136 0.97 -5.21 4.47
CA HIS A 136 0.07 -5.93 5.39
C HIS A 136 0.53 -5.74 6.83
N GLY A 137 -0.21 -4.92 7.59
CA GLY A 137 0.26 -4.44 8.89
C GLY A 137 1.56 -3.64 8.72
N ASP A 138 2.61 -4.04 9.42
CA ASP A 138 3.93 -3.38 9.33
C ASP A 138 4.86 -4.01 8.27
N PHE A 139 4.35 -4.92 7.42
CA PHE A 139 5.16 -5.73 6.51
C PHE A 139 4.87 -5.44 5.04
N ASP A 140 5.91 -5.18 4.26
CA ASP A 140 5.81 -5.16 2.80
C ASP A 140 5.95 -6.57 2.23
N LEU A 141 4.95 -6.99 1.45
CA LEU A 141 4.81 -8.32 0.89
C LEU A 141 4.74 -8.26 -0.64
N ASP A 142 5.33 -9.25 -1.29
CA ASP A 142 5.24 -9.49 -2.72
C ASP A 142 4.31 -10.69 -2.97
N THR A 143 3.21 -10.48 -3.68
CA THR A 143 2.30 -11.55 -4.08
C THR A 143 2.42 -11.83 -5.57
N ALA A 144 2.76 -13.07 -5.92
CA ALA A 144 2.98 -13.47 -7.30
C ALA A 144 1.83 -14.29 -7.86
N PHE A 145 1.31 -13.84 -9.00
CA PHE A 145 0.30 -14.52 -9.79
C PHE A 145 0.84 -14.84 -11.18
N ARG A 146 0.56 -16.04 -11.68
CA ARG A 146 0.86 -16.44 -13.05
C ARG A 146 -0.45 -16.61 -13.80
N ALA A 147 -0.80 -15.65 -14.65
CA ALA A 147 -1.95 -15.79 -15.53
C ALA A 147 -1.69 -16.79 -16.67
N ASP A 148 -2.78 -17.34 -17.20
CA ASP A 148 -2.78 -18.19 -18.38
C ASP A 148 -2.50 -17.36 -19.65
N ASP A 149 -3.17 -16.21 -19.79
CA ASP A 149 -2.88 -15.18 -20.77
C ASP A 149 -2.13 -14.01 -20.13
N LYS A 150 -1.01 -13.62 -20.74
CA LYS A 150 -0.12 -12.55 -20.28
C LYS A 150 -0.22 -11.28 -21.12
N SER A 151 -1.04 -11.28 -22.16
CA SER A 151 -1.21 -10.16 -23.09
C SER A 151 -1.59 -8.85 -22.38
N ASP A 152 -2.32 -8.96 -21.27
CA ASP A 152 -2.78 -7.82 -20.47
C ASP A 152 -1.84 -7.41 -19.32
N TYR A 153 -0.68 -8.05 -19.15
CA TYR A 153 0.20 -7.78 -17.99
C TYR A 153 0.63 -6.33 -17.86
N GLU A 154 1.04 -5.70 -18.97
CA GLU A 154 1.46 -4.29 -18.96
C GLU A 154 0.30 -3.38 -18.53
N ARG A 155 -0.90 -3.63 -19.07
CA ARG A 155 -2.11 -2.89 -18.69
C ARG A 155 -2.46 -3.06 -17.22
N TRP A 156 -2.28 -4.27 -16.68
CA TRP A 156 -2.46 -4.53 -15.26
C TRP A 156 -1.43 -3.79 -14.39
N VAL A 157 -0.15 -3.82 -14.76
CA VAL A 157 0.91 -3.09 -14.06
C VAL A 157 0.62 -1.59 -14.03
N ASP A 158 0.27 -1.00 -15.17
CA ASP A 158 -0.03 0.43 -15.27
C ASP A 158 -1.20 0.82 -14.36
N ARG A 159 -2.30 0.05 -14.39
CA ARG A 159 -3.47 0.32 -13.56
C ARG A 159 -3.22 0.11 -12.07
N LEU A 160 -2.44 -0.89 -11.69
CA LEU A 160 -2.08 -1.13 -10.30
C LEU A 160 -1.17 -0.01 -9.76
N ARG A 161 -0.23 0.48 -10.57
CA ARG A 161 0.62 1.63 -10.22
C ARG A 161 -0.17 2.92 -10.11
N GLU A 162 -1.11 3.16 -11.01
CA GLU A 162 -2.04 4.29 -10.92
C GLU A 162 -2.80 4.27 -9.58
N LYS A 163 -3.26 3.09 -9.14
CA LYS A 163 -3.95 2.90 -7.85
C LYS A 163 -3.02 2.92 -6.63
N ALA A 164 -1.73 2.62 -6.77
CA ALA A 164 -0.74 2.69 -5.68
C ALA A 164 -0.20 4.12 -5.44
N ALA A 165 -0.20 4.97 -6.47
CA ALA A 165 0.28 6.34 -6.42
C ALA A 165 -0.59 7.42 -5.73
N PRO A 166 -1.90 7.26 -5.41
CA PRO A 166 -2.73 8.40 -5.05
C PRO A 166 -2.37 9.06 -3.71
N GLU A 167 -1.75 8.35 -2.75
CA GLU A 167 -1.42 8.94 -1.44
C GLU A 167 -0.01 9.55 -1.34
N ALA A 168 0.93 9.22 -2.23
CA ALA A 168 2.25 9.86 -2.22
C ALA A 168 2.21 11.33 -2.69
N SER A 169 1.10 11.77 -3.28
CA SER A 169 0.92 13.13 -3.81
C SER A 169 -0.06 13.99 -2.99
N ALA A 170 -0.62 13.46 -1.90
CA ALA A 170 -1.56 14.18 -1.04
C ALA A 170 -0.92 14.56 0.31
N GLU A 171 0.30 15.10 0.28
CA GLU A 171 0.78 15.96 1.35
C GLU A 171 0.26 17.37 1.06
N PRO A 172 -0.63 17.95 1.89
CA PRO A 172 -1.21 19.25 1.59
C PRO A 172 -0.13 20.32 1.74
N ALA A 173 0.33 20.81 0.59
CA ALA A 173 1.06 22.05 0.50
C ALA A 173 0.14 23.21 0.92
N GLY A 174 0.50 23.85 2.03
CA GLY A 174 0.16 25.24 2.32
C GLY A 174 -1.15 25.46 3.07
N GLU A 175 -1.04 25.67 4.38
CA GLU A 175 -1.88 26.66 5.08
C GLU A 175 -1.48 28.06 4.59
N PRO A 176 -2.40 28.84 3.97
CA PRO A 176 -2.20 30.25 3.74
C PRO A 176 -2.95 31.05 4.82
N GLY A 177 -2.19 31.88 5.57
CA GLY A 177 -2.68 33.15 6.11
C GLY A 177 -3.49 33.11 7.40
N ALA A 178 -2.79 33.04 8.54
CA ALA A 178 -3.27 33.70 9.76
C ALA A 178 -2.72 35.13 9.78
N ASP A 179 -3.50 36.05 9.21
CA ASP A 179 -3.30 37.49 9.34
C ASP A 179 -3.43 37.90 10.82
N GLY A 180 -2.29 38.18 11.43
CA GLY A 180 -2.21 38.86 12.72
C GLY A 180 -2.50 40.34 12.57
N ALA A 181 -3.76 40.70 12.33
CA ALA A 181 -4.24 42.06 12.48
C ALA A 181 -4.43 42.36 13.98
N SER A 182 -3.47 43.08 14.55
CA SER A 182 -3.55 43.67 15.88
C SER A 182 -4.72 44.66 15.96
N GLY A 183 -5.84 44.23 16.51
CA GLY A 183 -6.89 45.12 17.01
C GLY A 183 -6.38 45.89 18.22
N THR A 184 -6.39 47.21 18.13
CA THR A 184 -6.40 48.09 19.31
C THR A 184 -7.78 48.72 19.35
N ASP A 185 -8.43 48.48 20.48
CA ASP A 185 -9.70 49.06 20.89
C ASP A 185 -9.63 50.59 20.86
N ASP A 186 -10.63 51.23 20.26
CA ASP A 186 -11.16 52.43 20.90
C ASP A 186 -12.65 52.58 20.63
N ALA A 187 -13.36 52.88 21.72
CA ALA A 187 -14.79 52.89 21.85
C ALA A 187 -15.42 54.13 21.18
N SER A 188 -16.67 53.99 20.71
CA SER A 188 -17.81 54.88 21.02
C SER A 188 -18.99 54.59 20.09
N ASP A 189 -19.95 53.83 20.60
CA ASP A 189 -21.38 54.09 20.38
C ASP A 189 -21.85 55.00 21.55
N PRO A 190 -22.99 55.71 21.54
CA PRO A 190 -24.17 55.43 20.71
C PRO A 190 -24.89 56.68 20.15
N ASP A 191 -25.90 56.45 19.31
CA ASP A 191 -27.27 57.00 19.43
C ASP A 191 -27.90 57.28 18.05
N GLY A 192 -29.20 56.94 17.93
CA GLY A 192 -30.04 57.56 16.92
C GLY A 192 -30.83 56.64 15.98
N SER A 193 -31.89 56.03 16.52
CA SER A 193 -33.23 55.98 15.89
C SER A 193 -33.50 55.14 14.62
N ALA A 194 -34.10 53.98 14.86
CA ALA A 194 -35.40 53.50 14.36
C ALA A 194 -35.66 53.19 12.85
N PRO A 195 -36.58 52.24 12.55
CA PRO A 195 -36.73 51.60 11.25
C PRO A 195 -37.93 52.13 10.44
N GLN A 196 -37.86 52.06 9.11
CA GLN A 196 -39.06 52.06 8.25
C GLN A 196 -38.98 50.98 7.18
N ALA A 197 -40.08 50.24 7.08
CA ALA A 197 -40.35 49.14 6.17
C ALA A 197 -41.02 49.68 4.87
N PRO A 198 -41.53 48.81 3.96
CA PRO A 198 -41.33 48.93 2.52
C PRO A 198 -42.44 49.72 1.79
N ASP A 199 -42.17 50.17 0.57
CA ASP A 199 -43.23 50.57 -0.36
C ASP A 199 -43.08 49.87 -1.72
N MET A 200 -44.21 49.36 -2.17
CA MET A 200 -44.45 48.54 -3.35
C MET A 200 -45.42 49.34 -4.22
N LYS A 201 -44.97 49.76 -5.41
CA LYS A 201 -45.81 50.20 -6.54
C LYS A 201 -45.13 49.67 -7.80
N GLU A 202 -45.65 48.65 -8.49
CA GLU A 202 -46.88 48.59 -9.29
C GLU A 202 -46.89 49.54 -10.51
N ALA A 203 -47.27 48.95 -11.66
CA ALA A 203 -47.52 49.50 -13.00
C ALA A 203 -46.29 49.91 -13.83
N GLY A 204 -46.06 49.43 -15.06
CA GLY A 204 -46.98 48.91 -16.05
C GLY A 204 -47.16 49.91 -17.19
N ARG A 205 -46.20 49.97 -18.12
CA ARG A 205 -46.38 50.17 -19.57
C ARG A 205 -45.06 50.11 -20.31
#